data_AF-A0A9Q7UAJ6-F1
#
_entry.id   AF-A0A9Q7UAJ6-F1
#
_cell.length_a   1.000
_cell.length_b   1.000
_cell.length_c   1.000
_cell.angle_alpha   90.00
_cell.angle_beta   90.00
_cell.angle_gamma   90.00
#
_symmetry.space_group_name_H-M   'P 1'
#
loop_
_entity.id
_entity.type
_entity.pdbx_description
1 polymer ?
#
loop_
_entity_poly.entity_id
_entity_poly.type
_entity_poly.pdbx_seq_one_letter_code
_entity_poly.pdbx_strand_id
1 'polypeptide(L)'
;MTLIKRAIAKASISGSERRPGESLANSTLRNTDLLPIPPSRRHWTWHNFAMFWISNGLNLNTFMIASTTVSACLTWSQAWAAIIATGFLYTKATDPDVLFLCTVALLAQFVSLCMISGSCNTLAL
;
A
#
# COMPACT_ATOMS: atom_id res chain seq x y z
N MET A 1 -37.64 -26.73 17.77
CA MET A 1 -37.00 -25.41 17.46
C MET A 1 -35.52 -25.31 17.86
N THR A 2 -34.81 -26.42 18.10
CA THR A 2 -33.47 -26.40 18.71
C THR A 2 -32.32 -26.75 17.76
N LEU A 3 -32.54 -27.66 16.80
CA LEU A 3 -31.46 -28.12 15.90
C LEU A 3 -31.14 -27.15 14.78
N ILE A 4 -32.16 -26.57 14.14
CA ILE A 4 -31.98 -25.58 13.06
C ILE A 4 -31.29 -24.31 13.60
N LYS A 5 -31.68 -23.83 14.79
CA LYS A 5 -31.02 -22.68 15.43
C LYS A 5 -29.55 -22.98 15.75
N ARG A 6 -29.23 -24.19 16.21
CA ARG A 6 -27.85 -24.62 16.48
C ARG A 6 -27.02 -24.73 15.19
N ALA A 7 -27.60 -25.24 14.11
CA ALA A 7 -26.93 -25.34 12.82
C ALA A 7 -26.62 -23.95 12.24
N ILE A 8 -27.60 -23.03 12.29
CA ILE A 8 -27.42 -21.63 11.85
C ILE A 8 -26.38 -20.92 12.72
N ALA A 9 -26.42 -21.08 14.05
CA ALA A 9 -25.43 -20.47 14.94
C ALA A 9 -24.01 -21.01 14.74
N LYS A 10 -23.87 -22.26 14.30
CA LYS A 10 -22.56 -22.84 13.95
C LYS A 10 -22.08 -22.39 12.57
N ALA A 11 -23.00 -22.09 11.66
CA ALA A 11 -22.71 -21.55 10.34
C ALA A 11 -22.55 -20.02 10.32
N SER A 12 -23.03 -19.32 11.36
CA SER A 12 -22.88 -17.87 11.47
C SER A 12 -21.45 -17.49 11.79
N ILE A 13 -20.96 -16.46 11.12
CA ILE A 13 -19.62 -15.90 11.32
C ILE A 13 -19.55 -15.30 12.73
N SER A 14 -18.49 -15.59 13.48
CA SER A 14 -18.34 -15.11 14.85
C SER A 14 -18.30 -13.58 14.88
N GLY A 15 -19.19 -12.95 15.66
CA GLY A 15 -19.32 -11.49 15.69
C GLY A 15 -20.40 -10.94 14.76
N SER A 16 -21.09 -11.78 13.98
CA SER A 16 -22.23 -11.39 13.14
C SER A 16 -23.59 -11.48 13.88
N GLU A 17 -23.58 -11.48 15.22
CA GLU A 17 -24.82 -11.60 16.01
C GLU A 17 -25.71 -10.38 15.75
N ARG A 18 -26.99 -10.61 15.48
CA ARG A 18 -27.89 -9.51 15.12
C ARG A 18 -28.12 -8.58 16.31
N ARG A 19 -27.85 -7.27 16.16
CA ARG A 19 -28.21 -6.27 17.18
C ARG A 19 -29.72 -5.93 17.10
N PRO A 20 -30.34 -5.49 18.21
CA PRO A 20 -31.73 -5.05 18.18
C PRO A 20 -31.92 -3.90 17.19
N GLY A 21 -32.87 -4.04 16.25
CA GLY A 21 -33.14 -3.03 15.22
C GLY A 21 -32.27 -3.12 13.94
N GLU A 22 -31.30 -4.02 13.88
CA GLU A 22 -30.42 -4.20 12.72
C GLU A 22 -31.03 -5.14 11.66
N SER A 23 -30.88 -4.86 10.37
CA SER A 23 -31.31 -5.78 9.29
C SER A 23 -30.40 -7.02 9.25
N LEU A 24 -30.88 -8.15 8.72
CA LEU A 24 -30.06 -9.36 8.60
C LEU A 24 -28.82 -9.10 7.72
N ALA A 25 -28.98 -8.35 6.62
CA ALA A 25 -27.88 -7.97 5.74
C ALA A 25 -26.79 -7.16 6.46
N ASN A 26 -27.17 -6.22 7.32
CA ASN A 26 -26.20 -5.43 8.08
C ASN A 26 -25.46 -6.31 9.11
N SER A 27 -26.15 -7.26 9.75
CA SER A 27 -25.48 -8.18 10.68
C SER A 27 -24.45 -9.07 9.98
N THR A 28 -24.66 -9.46 8.71
CA THR A 28 -23.71 -10.26 7.93
C THR A 28 -22.48 -9.48 7.47
N LEU A 29 -22.53 -8.14 7.45
CA LEU A 29 -21.37 -7.29 7.15
C LEU A 29 -20.49 -7.06 8.39
N ARG A 30 -20.88 -7.59 9.56
CA ARG A 30 -20.17 -7.44 10.81
C ARG A 30 -19.49 -8.76 11.17
N ASN A 31 -18.16 -8.74 11.18
CA ASN A 31 -17.32 -9.82 11.67
C ASN A 31 -16.41 -9.26 12.77
N THR A 32 -15.92 -10.11 13.66
CA THR A 32 -14.92 -9.78 14.68
C THR A 32 -13.71 -9.04 14.10
N ASP A 33 -13.31 -9.36 12.87
CA ASP A 33 -12.18 -8.74 12.16
C ASP A 33 -12.51 -7.35 11.60
N LEU A 34 -13.77 -7.12 11.23
CA LEU A 34 -14.25 -5.85 10.66
C LEU A 34 -14.64 -4.84 11.73
N LEU A 35 -14.83 -5.30 12.97
CA LEU A 35 -15.13 -4.41 14.09
C LEU A 35 -13.94 -3.48 14.38
N PRO A 36 -14.20 -2.21 14.72
CA PRO A 36 -13.15 -1.28 15.11
C PRO A 36 -12.26 -1.87 16.20
N ILE A 37 -10.95 -1.80 16.00
CA ILE A 37 -9.97 -2.39 16.90
C ILE A 37 -9.96 -1.59 18.23
N PRO A 38 -10.16 -2.26 19.39
CA PRO A 38 -10.13 -1.61 20.70
C PRO A 38 -8.73 -1.04 20.99
N PRO A 39 -8.60 0.02 21.80
CA PRO A 39 -7.32 0.66 22.09
C PRO A 39 -6.22 -0.31 22.58
N SER A 40 -6.61 -1.33 23.36
CA SER A 40 -5.69 -2.36 23.88
C SER A 40 -5.02 -3.23 22.81
N ARG A 41 -5.57 -3.28 21.58
CA ARG A 41 -5.03 -4.07 20.45
C ARG A 41 -4.37 -3.21 19.38
N ARG A 42 -4.21 -1.90 19.60
CA ARG A 42 -3.57 -0.98 18.64
C ARG A 42 -2.05 -0.98 18.85
N HIS A 43 -1.36 -1.90 18.19
CA HIS A 43 0.11 -1.99 18.25
C HIS A 43 0.82 -1.17 17.16
N TRP A 44 0.06 -0.61 16.22
CA TRP A 44 0.62 0.22 15.15
C TRP A 44 1.05 1.59 15.69
N THR A 45 2.37 1.79 15.78
CA THR A 45 3.01 3.06 16.08
C THR A 45 3.42 3.77 14.79
N TRP A 46 3.90 5.01 14.89
CA TRP A 46 4.34 5.77 13.72
C TRP A 46 5.48 5.08 12.94
N HIS A 47 6.35 4.32 13.62
CA HIS A 47 7.44 3.58 12.96
C HIS A 47 6.89 2.48 12.06
N ASN A 48 5.85 1.77 12.52
CA ASN A 48 5.20 0.72 11.73
C ASN A 48 4.55 1.32 10.47
N PHE A 49 3.96 2.51 10.59
CA PHE A 49 3.45 3.26 9.45
C PHE A 49 4.57 3.60 8.45
N ALA A 50 5.71 4.13 8.92
CA ALA A 50 6.84 4.43 8.05
C ALA A 50 7.42 3.18 7.34
N MET A 51 7.64 2.09 8.09
CA MET A 51 8.17 0.84 7.55
C MET A 51 7.22 0.17 6.55
N PHE A 52 5.91 0.25 6.78
CA PHE A 52 4.90 -0.23 5.84
C PHE A 52 5.04 0.46 4.48
N TRP A 53 5.18 1.78 4.46
CA TRP A 53 5.33 2.53 3.20
C TRP A 53 6.66 2.25 2.50
N ILE A 54 7.75 2.07 3.24
CA ILE A 54 9.04 1.66 2.66
C ILE A 54 8.91 0.28 2.01
N SER A 55 8.34 -0.69 2.72
CA SER A 55 8.11 -2.05 2.19
C SER A 55 7.22 -2.03 0.95
N ASN A 56 6.13 -1.25 0.98
CA ASN A 56 5.23 -1.10 -0.17
C ASN A 56 5.90 -0.43 -1.38
N GLY A 57 6.87 0.45 -1.15
CA GLY A 57 7.67 1.08 -2.21
C GLY A 57 8.73 0.15 -2.84
N LEU A 58 9.18 -0.87 -2.10
CA LEU A 58 10.13 -1.89 -2.57
C LEU A 58 9.38 -3.05 -3.23
N ASN A 59 8.95 -2.86 -4.49
CA ASN A 59 8.25 -3.87 -5.25
C ASN A 59 8.96 -4.16 -6.60
N LEU A 60 8.65 -5.29 -7.23
CA LEU A 60 9.29 -5.66 -8.50
C LEU A 60 9.01 -4.64 -9.63
N ASN A 61 7.85 -3.99 -9.60
CA ASN A 61 7.47 -2.99 -10.57
C ASN A 61 8.44 -1.80 -10.58
N THR A 62 8.98 -1.38 -9.43
CA THR A 62 9.96 -0.27 -9.38
C THR A 62 11.31 -0.66 -9.96
N PHE A 63 11.76 -1.92 -9.81
CA PHE A 63 12.96 -2.40 -10.49
C PHE A 63 12.81 -2.40 -12.01
N MET A 64 11.61 -2.70 -12.50
CA MET A 64 11.32 -2.68 -13.94
C MET A 64 11.41 -1.26 -14.52
N ILE A 65 10.89 -0.25 -13.80
CA ILE A 65 11.04 1.17 -14.16
C ILE A 65 12.52 1.59 -14.13
N ALA A 66 13.28 1.16 -13.13
CA ALA A 66 14.71 1.46 -13.10
C ALA A 66 15.46 0.85 -14.30
N SER A 67 15.11 -0.38 -14.69
CA SER A 67 15.68 -1.04 -15.88
C SER A 67 15.43 -0.27 -17.18
N THR A 68 14.25 0.35 -17.33
CA THR A 68 13.97 1.18 -18.53
C THR A 68 14.79 2.46 -18.52
N THR A 69 15.04 3.08 -17.36
CA THR A 69 15.91 4.27 -17.29
C THR A 69 17.37 3.98 -17.63
N VAL A 70 17.88 2.80 -17.26
CA VAL A 70 19.21 2.31 -17.65
C VAL A 70 19.26 2.04 -19.15
N SER A 71 18.24 1.36 -19.67
CA SER A 71 18.13 1.05 -21.11
C SER A 71 18.01 2.32 -21.97
N ALA A 72 17.42 3.38 -21.42
CA ALA A 72 17.34 4.70 -22.04
C ALA A 72 18.63 5.53 -21.87
N CYS A 73 19.68 5.00 -21.23
CA CYS A 73 20.95 5.67 -20.96
C CYS A 73 20.81 7.04 -20.25
N LEU A 74 19.78 7.20 -19.41
CA LEU A 74 19.59 8.44 -18.66
C LEU A 74 20.64 8.55 -17.53
N THR A 75 21.17 9.76 -17.34
CA THR A 75 21.99 10.02 -16.14
C THR A 75 21.12 9.95 -14.90
N TRP A 76 21.72 9.67 -13.74
CA TRP A 76 20.96 9.51 -12.49
C TRP A 76 20.07 10.73 -12.18
N SER A 77 20.58 11.95 -12.41
CA SER A 77 19.84 13.18 -12.20
C SER A 77 18.70 13.37 -13.20
N GLN A 78 18.87 12.94 -14.45
CA GLN A 78 17.83 12.96 -15.47
C GLN A 78 16.72 11.95 -15.18
N ALA A 79 17.07 10.76 -14.70
CA ALA A 79 16.09 9.75 -14.29
C ALA A 79 15.20 10.27 -13.15
N TRP A 80 15.78 10.95 -12.15
CA TRP A 80 15.02 11.61 -11.08
C TRP A 80 14.07 12.68 -11.60
N ALA A 81 14.56 13.55 -12.49
CA ALA A 81 13.75 14.61 -13.08
C ALA A 81 12.55 14.03 -13.85
N ALA A 82 12.77 12.96 -14.62
CA ALA A 82 11.71 12.28 -15.38
C ALA A 82 10.65 11.66 -14.46
N ILE A 83 11.07 10.99 -13.38
CA ILE A 83 10.14 10.36 -12.43
C ILE A 83 9.33 11.42 -11.66
N ILE A 84 9.99 12.47 -11.16
CA ILE A 84 9.33 13.56 -10.43
C ILE A 84 8.36 14.33 -11.33
N ALA A 85 8.77 14.66 -12.55
CA ALA A 85 7.90 15.34 -13.52
C ALA A 85 6.68 14.47 -13.86
N THR A 86 6.88 13.18 -14.08
CA THR A 86 5.80 12.22 -14.33
C THR A 86 4.83 12.16 -13.15
N GLY A 87 5.34 12.03 -11.92
CA GLY A 87 4.52 12.06 -10.70
C GLY A 87 3.71 13.35 -10.56
N PHE A 88 4.35 14.51 -10.78
CA PHE A 88 3.66 15.80 -10.72
C PHE A 88 2.54 15.91 -11.76
N LEU A 89 2.77 15.44 -12.99
CA LEU A 89 1.74 15.39 -14.04
C LEU A 89 0.58 14.45 -13.67
N TYR A 90 0.86 13.27 -13.11
CA TYR A 90 -0.17 12.33 -12.64
C TYR A 90 -1.00 12.89 -11.47
N THR A 91 -0.38 13.61 -10.54
CA THR A 91 -1.08 14.21 -9.38
C THR A 91 -1.97 15.39 -9.76
N LYS A 92 -1.78 15.97 -10.95
CA LYS A 92 -2.74 16.96 -11.50
C LYS A 92 -3.99 16.29 -12.07
N ALA A 93 -3.96 14.97 -12.30
CA ALA A 93 -5.07 14.19 -12.85
C ALA A 93 -5.85 13.39 -11.78
N THR A 94 -5.35 13.31 -10.54
CA THR A 94 -5.93 12.50 -9.45
C THR A 94 -5.85 13.26 -8.12
N ASP A 95 -6.73 12.97 -7.16
CA ASP A 95 -6.89 13.72 -5.90
C ASP A 95 -5.57 14.05 -5.14
N PRO A 96 -5.51 15.19 -4.42
CA PRO A 96 -4.29 15.71 -3.77
C PRO A 96 -3.65 14.78 -2.72
N ASP A 97 -4.40 13.81 -2.19
CA ASP A 97 -3.89 12.83 -1.22
C ASP A 97 -2.86 11.86 -1.82
N VAL A 98 -2.84 11.73 -3.15
CA VAL A 98 -1.88 10.87 -3.88
C VAL A 98 -0.45 11.44 -3.83
N LEU A 99 -0.28 12.74 -3.63
CA LEU A 99 1.04 13.38 -3.54
C LEU A 99 1.87 12.86 -2.36
N PHE A 100 1.24 12.65 -1.20
CA PHE A 100 1.95 12.14 -0.02
C PHE A 100 2.40 10.70 -0.24
N LEU A 101 1.56 9.89 -0.88
CA LEU A 101 1.86 8.50 -1.24
C LEU A 101 2.97 8.39 -2.28
N CYS A 102 2.94 9.23 -3.32
CA CYS A 102 3.99 9.30 -4.32
C CYS A 102 5.33 9.72 -3.69
N THR A 103 5.36 10.77 -2.86
CA THR A 103 6.62 11.29 -2.31
C THR A 103 7.33 10.26 -1.41
N VAL A 104 6.59 9.51 -0.60
CA VAL A 104 7.16 8.47 0.28
C VAL A 104 7.59 7.23 -0.52
N ALA A 105 6.83 6.83 -1.55
CA ALA A 105 7.22 5.75 -2.45
C ALA A 105 8.48 6.09 -3.28
N LEU A 106 8.61 7.35 -3.70
CA LEU A 106 9.79 7.87 -4.43
C LEU A 106 11.07 7.83 -3.58
N LEU A 107 10.95 8.08 -2.27
CA LEU A 107 12.07 7.91 -1.33
C LEU A 107 12.50 6.45 -1.17
N ALA A 108 11.58 5.48 -1.22
CA ALA A 108 11.94 4.06 -1.22
C ALA A 108 12.61 3.63 -2.54
N GLN A 109 12.22 4.24 -3.66
CA GLN A 109 12.90 4.07 -4.96
C GLN A 109 14.33 4.65 -4.96
N PHE A 110 14.64 5.58 -4.05
CA PHE A 110 15.99 6.15 -3.90
C PHE A 110 17.05 5.07 -3.65
N VAL A 111 16.73 4.07 -2.82
CA VAL A 111 17.66 2.97 -2.51
C VAL A 111 17.86 2.07 -3.72
N SER A 112 16.79 1.82 -4.49
CA SER A 112 16.82 0.94 -5.66
C SER A 112 17.59 1.56 -6.83
N LEU A 113 17.42 2.87 -7.06
CA LEU A 113 18.14 3.60 -8.12
C LEU A 113 19.61 3.88 -7.77
N CYS A 114 19.94 4.12 -6.49
CA CYS A 114 21.34 4.23 -6.05
C CYS A 114 22.13 2.92 -6.27
N MET A 115 21.51 1.75 -6.08
CA MET A 115 22.15 0.46 -6.39
C MET A 115 22.47 0.29 -7.88
N ILE A 116 21.72 0.97 -8.74
CA ILE A 116 21.86 0.92 -10.20
C ILE A 116 22.79 2.03 -10.73
N SER A 117 23.02 3.10 -9.94
CA SER A 117 23.85 4.25 -10.33
C SER A 117 25.32 3.91 -10.57
N GLY A 118 25.81 2.78 -10.04
CA GLY A 118 27.15 2.27 -10.36
C GLY A 118 27.29 1.76 -11.79
N SER A 119 26.19 1.53 -12.52
CA SER A 119 26.23 0.89 -13.84
C SER A 119 26.33 1.90 -15.00
N CYS A 120 25.60 3.02 -14.98
CA CYS A 120 25.61 3.97 -16.11
C CYS A 120 26.87 4.85 -16.17
N ASN A 121 27.44 5.28 -15.04
CA ASN A 121 28.66 6.10 -15.05
C ASN A 121 29.93 5.27 -15.36
N THR A 122 29.90 3.95 -15.19
CA THR A 122 31.02 3.06 -15.45
C THR A 122 31.01 2.51 -16.88
N LEU A 123 29.86 2.45 -17.55
CA LEU A 123 29.75 2.04 -18.97
C LEU A 123 30.00 3.18 -19.97
N ALA A 124 30.18 4.41 -19.49
CA ALA A 124 30.52 5.58 -20.31
C ALA A 124 32.03 5.92 -20.31
N LEU A 125 32.88 5.02 -19.78
CA LEU A 125 34.34 5.07 -19.85
C LEU A 125 34.89 3.76 -20.42
#